data_AF-A0A7X9WKL1-F1
#
_entry.id   AF-A0A7X9WKL1-F1
#
_cell.length_a   1.000
_cell.length_b   1.000
_cell.length_c   1.000
_cell.angle_alpha   90.00
_cell.angle_beta   90.00
_cell.angle_gamma   90.00
#
_symmetry.space_group_name_H-M   'P 1'
#
loop_
_entity.id
_entity.type
_entity.pdbx_description
1 polymer ?
#
loop_
_entity_poly.entity_id
_entity_poly.type
_entity_poly.pdbx_seq_one_letter_code
_entity_poly.pdbx_strand_id
1 'polypeptide(L)'
;MFRWLICALALTLFATPAAAPAADRPQVEISVTRAENGEWLVEYRFGPEAPVWFFPRSSDDNKGGSWRVKSWTVETPGVKLQRSAGFDRLDGGGKPLTSVRIRIRPYVDLLPSDFTPAVRFSDGSLAFLSDNFMMLPVVKGRTNVDAERPVTRIAFNDPGRRLLLRGKAAIGTVSLLMDSGNTYVYAGDTPVVEAPNYAGVLDAGLPAWIRTEVNDFTPRLLQFYTRKLGPSRDARPLAMVAWGGATDDGWMLGGRVLEGMIMIQISGQSARWRDSKKLDTMREFIGHEAAHFWLGRTVRTSNSNERWITEGGADFLATRALEEMLPDYDVYSELRRMMNECLMSIRPNQSLSKVGGRVGNNGYYGCGAMLALAAEHATKQRYPRSDSFEFIRSLILANRRDEEVTAEDWLARFQLITRDPALTEDVRVFIKQGHPDPKAFFRRLFRATGVPLAVEEIPIKEQMRE
;
A
#
# COMPACT_ATOMS: atom_id res chain seq x y z
N MET A 1 48.87 -57.88 -46.33
CA MET A 1 49.38 -57.00 -45.25
C MET A 1 48.21 -56.19 -44.70
N PHE A 2 47.99 -56.27 -43.38
CA PHE A 2 47.16 -55.43 -42.47
C PHE A 2 45.71 -55.06 -42.88
N ARG A 3 44.65 -55.72 -42.37
CA ARG A 3 43.97 -55.55 -41.05
C ARG A 3 43.74 -54.09 -40.64
N TRP A 4 42.48 -53.64 -40.59
CA TRP A 4 41.83 -52.89 -39.49
C TRP A 4 40.30 -52.96 -39.66
N LEU A 5 39.62 -53.68 -38.77
CA LEU A 5 38.15 -53.68 -38.59
C LEU A 5 37.90 -53.01 -37.23
N ILE A 6 37.25 -51.85 -37.25
CA ILE A 6 36.94 -51.06 -36.06
C ILE A 6 35.70 -51.67 -35.39
N CYS A 7 35.89 -52.28 -34.22
CA CYS A 7 34.80 -52.63 -33.31
C CYS A 7 34.31 -51.35 -32.61
N ALA A 8 33.10 -50.89 -32.93
CA ALA A 8 32.42 -49.85 -32.17
C ALA A 8 31.79 -50.47 -30.91
N LEU A 9 32.36 -50.17 -29.75
CA LEU A 9 31.81 -50.51 -28.44
C LEU A 9 30.68 -49.51 -28.10
N ALA A 10 29.43 -49.96 -28.11
CA ALA A 10 28.30 -49.15 -27.65
C ALA A 10 28.26 -49.15 -26.11
N LEU A 11 28.78 -48.09 -25.48
CA LEU A 11 28.55 -47.81 -24.06
C LEU A 11 27.14 -47.24 -23.87
N THR A 12 26.22 -48.06 -23.39
CA THR A 12 24.92 -47.61 -22.86
C THR A 12 25.14 -46.97 -21.49
N LEU A 13 25.25 -45.64 -21.46
CA LEU A 13 25.16 -44.85 -20.23
C LEU A 13 23.73 -44.91 -19.70
N PHE A 14 23.53 -45.60 -18.56
CA PHE A 14 22.34 -45.46 -17.74
C PHE A 14 22.31 -44.04 -17.17
N ALA A 15 21.52 -43.15 -17.77
CA ALA A 15 21.21 -41.86 -17.19
C ALA A 15 20.30 -42.09 -15.97
N THR A 16 20.86 -41.98 -14.78
CA THR A 16 20.06 -41.80 -13.56
C THR A 16 19.29 -40.48 -13.69
N PRO A 17 17.96 -40.46 -13.45
CA PRO A 17 17.23 -39.20 -13.46
C PRO A 17 17.76 -38.33 -12.34
N ALA A 18 18.41 -37.23 -12.70
CA ALA A 18 18.82 -36.21 -11.75
C ALA A 18 17.57 -35.70 -11.03
N ALA A 19 17.50 -35.94 -9.72
CA ALA A 19 16.49 -35.35 -8.86
C ALA A 19 16.59 -33.83 -9.00
N ALA A 20 15.48 -33.18 -9.34
CA ALA A 20 15.39 -31.72 -9.36
C ALA A 20 15.87 -31.15 -8.01
N PRO A 21 16.62 -30.03 -8.00
CA PRO A 21 17.14 -29.44 -6.77
C PRO A 21 16.00 -29.16 -5.77
N ALA A 22 16.23 -29.52 -4.50
CA ALA A 22 15.26 -29.47 -3.40
C ALA A 22 14.83 -28.05 -2.95
N ALA A 23 15.10 -27.02 -3.75
CA ALA A 23 14.93 -25.61 -3.38
C ALA A 23 13.49 -25.06 -3.56
N ASP A 24 12.56 -25.81 -4.16
CA ASP A 24 11.21 -25.31 -4.51
C ASP A 24 10.05 -25.91 -3.69
N ARG A 25 10.32 -26.73 -2.66
CA ARG A 25 9.26 -27.26 -1.80
C ARG A 25 8.89 -26.22 -0.72
N PRO A 26 7.60 -25.90 -0.56
CA PRO A 26 7.18 -24.98 0.50
C PRO A 26 7.52 -25.60 1.85
N GLN A 27 8.10 -24.78 2.72
CA GLN A 27 8.32 -25.13 4.11
C GLN A 27 7.06 -24.94 4.95
N VAL A 28 6.13 -24.08 4.51
CA VAL A 28 4.81 -23.94 5.11
C VAL A 28 3.76 -23.99 4.02
N GLU A 29 2.79 -24.88 4.17
CA GLU A 29 1.61 -24.94 3.31
C GLU A 29 0.39 -24.46 4.09
N ILE A 30 -0.41 -23.60 3.47
CA ILE A 30 -1.61 -23.04 4.06
C ILE A 30 -2.76 -23.28 3.08
N SER A 31 -3.83 -23.90 3.55
CA SER A 31 -5.08 -24.03 2.80
C SER A 31 -6.17 -23.21 3.47
N VAL A 32 -6.70 -22.21 2.78
CA VAL A 32 -7.85 -21.39 3.21
C VAL A 32 -9.07 -21.87 2.41
N THR A 33 -9.95 -22.61 3.05
CA THR A 33 -11.06 -23.30 2.38
C THR A 33 -12.40 -22.83 2.89
N ARG A 34 -13.33 -22.53 1.99
CA ARG A 34 -14.74 -22.34 2.33
C ARG A 34 -15.40 -23.71 2.45
N ALA A 35 -15.87 -24.05 3.64
CA ALA A 35 -16.59 -25.29 3.90
C ALA A 35 -18.04 -25.21 3.36
N GLU A 36 -18.69 -26.35 3.21
CA GLU A 36 -20.07 -26.46 2.70
C GLU A 36 -21.08 -25.68 3.55
N ASN A 37 -20.84 -25.60 4.87
CA ASN A 37 -21.66 -24.81 5.80
C ASN A 37 -21.42 -23.28 5.68
N GLY A 38 -20.55 -22.85 4.76
CA GLY A 38 -20.22 -21.46 4.49
C GLY A 38 -19.16 -20.87 5.43
N GLU A 39 -18.69 -21.61 6.43
CA GLU A 39 -17.57 -21.20 7.29
C GLU A 39 -16.24 -21.29 6.55
N TRP A 40 -15.24 -20.55 7.03
CA TRP A 40 -13.89 -20.60 6.48
C TRP A 40 -12.97 -21.38 7.42
N LEU A 41 -12.18 -22.28 6.84
CA LEU A 41 -11.21 -23.10 7.52
C LEU A 41 -9.82 -22.76 7.00
N VAL A 42 -8.86 -22.71 7.91
CA VAL A 42 -7.44 -22.56 7.60
C VAL A 42 -6.72 -23.79 8.13
N GLU A 43 -6.01 -24.48 7.25
CA GLU A 43 -5.16 -25.61 7.60
C GLU A 43 -3.71 -25.25 7.30
N TYR A 44 -2.89 -25.27 8.34
CA TYR A 44 -1.45 -25.11 8.25
C TYR A 44 -0.78 -26.49 8.23
N ARG A 45 0.25 -26.64 7.41
CA ARG A 45 1.25 -27.70 7.51
C ARG A 45 2.62 -27.08 7.61
N PHE A 46 3.34 -27.41 8.68
CA PHE A 46 4.67 -26.86 8.96
C PHE A 46 5.72 -27.93 8.70
N GLY A 47 6.69 -27.61 7.85
CA GLY A 47 7.90 -28.40 7.63
C GLY A 47 8.93 -28.20 8.75
N PRO A 48 9.28 -26.95 9.12
CA PRO A 48 10.19 -26.70 10.23
C PRO A 48 9.59 -27.10 11.58
N GLU A 49 10.36 -27.81 12.40
CA GLU A 49 9.95 -28.14 13.76
C GLU A 49 10.05 -26.91 14.66
N ALA A 50 8.90 -26.35 15.03
CA ALA A 50 8.84 -25.32 16.07
C ALA A 50 7.58 -25.52 16.93
N PRO A 51 7.70 -25.46 18.27
CA PRO A 51 6.54 -25.60 19.16
C PRO A 51 5.67 -24.34 19.19
N VAL A 52 6.20 -23.21 18.72
CA VAL A 52 5.51 -21.93 18.69
C VAL A 52 5.77 -21.25 17.35
N TRP A 53 4.70 -20.75 16.74
CA TRP A 53 4.71 -19.97 15.51
C TRP A 53 3.95 -18.67 15.73
N PHE A 54 4.43 -17.55 15.22
CA PHE A 54 3.79 -16.25 15.40
C PHE A 54 3.42 -15.59 14.08
N PHE A 55 2.40 -14.72 14.12
CA PHE A 55 1.97 -13.91 12.99
C PHE A 55 2.74 -12.59 13.02
N PRO A 56 3.64 -12.31 12.04
CA PRO A 56 4.39 -11.05 12.02
C PRO A 56 3.47 -9.84 11.87
N ARG A 57 2.32 -9.98 11.19
CA ARG A 57 1.25 -8.98 11.14
C ARG A 57 0.24 -9.21 12.26
N SER A 58 0.38 -8.42 13.33
CA SER A 58 -0.39 -8.56 14.57
C SER A 58 -0.88 -7.22 15.11
N SER A 59 -1.39 -6.36 14.25
CA SER A 59 -2.06 -5.11 14.64
C SER A 59 -3.22 -5.35 15.61
N ASP A 60 -3.49 -4.37 16.46
CA ASP A 60 -4.66 -4.37 17.34
C ASP A 60 -5.90 -3.84 16.59
N ASP A 61 -7.08 -4.22 17.07
CA ASP A 61 -8.33 -3.60 16.65
C ASP A 61 -8.54 -2.20 17.27
N ASN A 62 -9.63 -1.54 16.86
CA ASN A 62 -10.01 -0.21 17.37
C ASN A 62 -10.24 -0.17 18.90
N LYS A 63 -10.33 -1.32 19.58
CA LYS A 63 -10.49 -1.43 21.04
C LYS A 63 -9.18 -1.81 21.74
N GLY A 64 -8.06 -1.85 21.02
CA GLY A 64 -6.74 -2.15 21.59
C GLY A 64 -6.50 -3.63 21.91
N GLY A 65 -7.24 -4.55 21.29
CA GLY A 65 -7.03 -5.99 21.47
C GLY A 65 -6.76 -6.74 20.16
N SER A 66 -6.33 -8.00 20.25
CA SER A 66 -6.12 -8.84 19.06
C SER A 66 -7.43 -9.13 18.34
N TRP A 67 -7.56 -8.63 17.10
CA TRP A 67 -8.67 -8.99 16.22
C TRP A 67 -8.64 -10.48 15.87
N ARG A 68 -7.46 -11.07 15.75
CA ARG A 68 -7.28 -12.48 15.34
C ARG A 68 -7.77 -13.43 16.43
N VAL A 69 -7.39 -13.20 17.68
CA VAL A 69 -7.86 -14.01 18.82
C VAL A 69 -9.39 -13.97 18.95
N LYS A 70 -10.02 -12.84 18.61
CA LYS A 70 -11.48 -12.69 18.64
C LYS A 70 -12.19 -13.39 17.47
N SER A 71 -11.51 -13.59 16.35
CA SER A 71 -12.11 -14.04 15.10
C SER A 71 -11.74 -15.47 14.70
N TRP A 72 -10.66 -16.02 15.24
CA TRP A 72 -10.12 -17.33 14.89
C TRP A 72 -10.26 -18.32 16.05
N THR A 73 -10.73 -19.52 15.76
CA THR A 73 -10.90 -20.61 16.73
C THR A 73 -10.04 -21.79 16.31
N VAL A 74 -9.03 -22.13 17.10
CA VAL A 74 -8.17 -23.31 16.85
C VAL A 74 -8.96 -24.57 17.17
N GLU A 75 -9.00 -25.51 16.22
CA GLU A 75 -9.68 -26.81 16.37
C GLU A 75 -8.71 -27.94 16.73
N THR A 76 -7.41 -27.75 16.49
CA THR A 76 -6.38 -28.74 16.82
C THR A 76 -6.20 -28.89 18.34
N PRO A 77 -6.39 -30.10 18.90
CA PRO A 77 -6.20 -30.34 20.32
C PRO A 77 -4.79 -30.00 20.80
N GLY A 78 -4.70 -29.35 21.96
CA GLY A 78 -3.42 -28.99 22.59
C GLY A 78 -2.73 -27.76 21.99
N VAL A 79 -3.30 -27.15 20.94
CA VAL A 79 -2.77 -25.92 20.34
C VAL A 79 -3.61 -24.73 20.78
N LYS A 80 -2.95 -23.64 21.18
CA LYS A 80 -3.60 -22.39 21.61
C LYS A 80 -3.22 -21.23 20.71
N LEU A 81 -4.21 -20.44 20.29
CA LEU A 81 -4.00 -19.11 19.73
C LEU A 81 -4.04 -18.07 20.85
N GLN A 82 -2.97 -17.31 21.02
CA GLN A 82 -2.85 -16.32 22.09
C GLN A 82 -1.99 -15.13 21.69
N ARG A 83 -2.19 -13.99 22.35
CA ARG A 83 -1.35 -12.79 22.23
C ARG A 83 -0.20 -12.84 23.23
N SER A 84 1.01 -12.52 22.81
CA SER A 84 2.13 -12.26 23.72
C SER A 84 3.28 -11.53 23.03
N ALA A 85 4.01 -10.72 23.79
CA ALA A 85 5.11 -9.90 23.27
C ALA A 85 4.72 -9.05 22.04
N GLY A 86 3.44 -8.62 21.97
CA GLY A 86 2.91 -7.82 20.86
C GLY A 86 2.48 -8.62 19.62
N PHE A 87 2.58 -9.95 19.63
CA PHE A 87 2.24 -10.80 18.49
C PHE A 87 1.18 -11.84 18.84
N ASP A 88 0.32 -12.15 17.88
CA ASP A 88 -0.52 -13.34 17.94
C ASP A 88 0.32 -14.58 17.59
N ARG A 89 0.10 -15.69 18.29
CA ARG A 89 0.88 -16.92 18.10
C ARG A 89 0.08 -18.19 18.34
N LEU A 90 0.45 -19.24 17.63
CA LEU A 90 0.05 -20.62 17.87
C LEU A 90 1.09 -21.27 18.77
N ASP A 91 0.64 -21.90 19.86
CA ASP A 91 1.49 -22.55 20.86
C ASP A 91 1.02 -24.00 21.07
N GLY A 92 1.91 -24.95 20.79
CA GLY A 92 1.68 -26.39 20.94
C GLY A 92 1.98 -26.95 22.34
N GLY A 93 2.21 -26.09 23.34
CA GLY A 93 2.51 -26.52 24.70
C GLY A 93 3.85 -27.25 24.81
N GLY A 94 4.84 -26.82 24.02
CA GLY A 94 6.18 -27.43 23.95
C GLY A 94 6.34 -28.55 22.93
N LYS A 95 5.24 -29.03 22.30
CA LYS A 95 5.32 -29.98 21.17
C LYS A 95 5.46 -29.22 19.85
N PRO A 96 6.34 -29.66 18.93
CA PRO A 96 6.42 -29.09 17.58
C PRO A 96 5.06 -29.13 16.86
N LEU A 97 4.69 -28.03 16.24
CA LEU A 97 3.49 -27.96 15.39
C LEU A 97 3.82 -28.56 14.03
N THR A 98 3.07 -29.57 13.61
CA THR A 98 3.17 -30.18 12.26
C THR A 98 1.97 -29.84 11.40
N SER A 99 0.77 -29.84 12.00
CA SER A 99 -0.48 -29.43 11.37
C SER A 99 -1.35 -28.68 12.37
N VAL A 100 -1.96 -27.59 11.94
CA VAL A 100 -2.94 -26.84 12.75
C VAL A 100 -4.14 -26.49 11.89
N ARG A 101 -5.33 -26.82 12.39
CA ARG A 101 -6.62 -26.49 11.80
C ARG A 101 -7.28 -25.41 12.63
N ILE A 102 -7.77 -24.38 11.95
CA ILE A 102 -8.38 -23.20 12.53
C ILE A 102 -9.65 -22.90 11.77
N ARG A 103 -10.75 -22.70 12.49
CA ARG A 103 -11.97 -22.14 11.94
C ARG A 103 -11.94 -20.63 12.09
N ILE A 104 -12.16 -19.90 11.02
CA ILE A 104 -12.10 -18.43 11.01
C ILE A 104 -13.47 -17.83 10.72
N ARG A 105 -13.82 -16.80 11.48
CA ARG A 105 -14.87 -15.85 11.14
C ARG A 105 -14.17 -14.62 10.54
N PRO A 106 -14.37 -14.29 9.25
CA PRO A 106 -13.68 -13.16 8.64
C PRO A 106 -13.88 -11.88 9.45
N TYR A 107 -12.78 -11.23 9.85
CA TYR A 107 -12.80 -9.97 10.57
C TYR A 107 -12.84 -8.81 9.57
N VAL A 108 -13.91 -8.02 9.60
CA VAL A 108 -14.26 -7.06 8.55
C VAL A 108 -14.18 -5.60 8.96
N ASP A 109 -13.91 -5.32 10.23
CA ASP A 109 -13.82 -3.96 10.73
C ASP A 109 -12.45 -3.35 10.36
N LEU A 110 -12.43 -2.04 10.12
CA LEU A 110 -11.19 -1.31 9.89
C LEU A 110 -10.24 -1.43 11.08
N LEU A 111 -8.94 -1.55 10.80
CA LEU A 111 -7.88 -1.49 11.81
C LEU A 111 -7.23 -0.10 11.78
N PRO A 112 -6.86 0.49 12.94
CA PRO A 112 -6.31 1.85 12.98
C PRO A 112 -4.98 2.01 12.22
N SER A 113 -4.14 0.98 12.28
CA SER A 113 -2.73 1.04 11.85
C SER A 113 -2.37 -0.03 10.82
N ASP A 114 -3.38 -0.69 10.22
CA ASP A 114 -3.17 -1.81 9.31
C ASP A 114 -4.29 -1.92 8.27
N PHE A 115 -4.18 -2.89 7.38
CA PHE A 115 -5.17 -3.26 6.38
C PHE A 115 -6.30 -4.09 7.02
N THR A 116 -7.54 -3.88 6.58
CA THR A 116 -8.68 -4.70 7.01
C THR A 116 -8.43 -6.17 6.68
N PRO A 117 -8.51 -7.10 7.65
CA PRO A 117 -8.13 -8.49 7.42
C PRO A 117 -8.93 -9.22 6.35
N ALA A 118 -10.24 -9.00 6.33
CA ALA A 118 -11.12 -9.41 5.26
C ALA A 118 -12.07 -8.26 4.90
N VAL A 119 -12.19 -7.91 3.63
CA VAL A 119 -13.14 -6.88 3.18
C VAL A 119 -14.41 -7.57 2.70
N ARG A 120 -15.57 -7.14 3.21
CA ARG A 120 -16.88 -7.67 2.84
C ARG A 120 -17.54 -6.79 1.78
N PHE A 121 -18.10 -7.45 0.77
CA PHE A 121 -18.93 -6.84 -0.26
C PHE A 121 -20.41 -7.05 0.06
N SER A 122 -21.28 -6.20 -0.48
CA SER A 122 -22.73 -6.23 -0.20
C SER A 122 -23.44 -7.49 -0.71
N ASP A 123 -22.87 -8.17 -1.71
CA ASP A 123 -23.35 -9.46 -2.23
C ASP A 123 -22.89 -10.66 -1.37
N GLY A 124 -22.18 -10.41 -0.27
CA GLY A 124 -21.63 -11.43 0.62
C GLY A 124 -20.26 -11.96 0.20
N SER A 125 -19.69 -11.46 -0.90
CA SER A 125 -18.33 -11.78 -1.32
C SER A 125 -17.29 -11.22 -0.34
N LEU A 126 -16.10 -11.82 -0.35
CA LEU A 126 -15.03 -11.51 0.59
C LEU A 126 -13.69 -11.33 -0.13
N ALA A 127 -12.89 -10.37 0.30
CA ALA A 127 -11.49 -10.26 -0.08
C ALA A 127 -10.60 -10.47 1.15
N PHE A 128 -9.72 -11.48 1.11
CA PHE A 128 -8.81 -11.81 2.22
C PHE A 128 -7.40 -11.28 1.97
N LEU A 129 -6.83 -10.57 2.93
CA LEU A 129 -5.43 -10.14 2.85
C LEU A 129 -4.51 -11.35 3.09
N SER A 130 -3.68 -11.70 2.11
CA SER A 130 -2.86 -12.92 2.13
C SER A 130 -1.83 -12.96 3.28
N ASP A 131 -1.25 -11.80 3.62
CA ASP A 131 -0.19 -11.68 4.62
C ASP A 131 -0.69 -11.95 6.06
N ASN A 132 -2.01 -11.93 6.29
CA ASN A 132 -2.58 -12.27 7.59
C ASN A 132 -2.44 -13.75 7.96
N PHE A 133 -2.21 -14.60 6.97
CA PHE A 133 -2.02 -16.03 7.15
C PHE A 133 -0.55 -16.41 7.31
N MET A 134 0.39 -15.52 6.98
CA MET A 134 1.83 -15.76 7.08
C MET A 134 2.25 -15.99 8.53
N MET A 135 3.16 -16.95 8.74
CA MET A 135 3.70 -17.24 10.07
C MET A 135 5.22 -17.43 10.02
N LEU A 136 5.87 -17.10 11.13
CA LEU A 136 7.29 -17.32 11.36
C LEU A 136 7.48 -18.21 12.61
N PRO A 137 8.47 -19.12 12.62
CA PRO A 137 8.74 -19.93 13.80
C PRO A 137 9.40 -19.08 14.89
N VAL A 138 9.06 -19.34 16.15
CA VAL A 138 9.79 -18.77 17.29
C VAL A 138 11.08 -19.57 17.48
N VAL A 139 12.22 -18.93 17.27
CA VAL A 139 13.53 -19.57 17.39
C VAL A 139 14.19 -19.17 18.70
N LYS A 140 14.63 -20.16 19.49
CA LYS A 140 15.28 -19.95 20.80
C LYS A 140 14.47 -19.03 21.74
N GLY A 141 13.14 -19.17 21.71
CA GLY A 141 12.22 -18.39 22.54
C GLY A 141 12.07 -16.91 22.14
N ARG A 142 12.64 -16.49 21.01
CA ARG A 142 12.60 -15.10 20.54
C ARG A 142 11.71 -14.96 19.31
N THR A 143 10.89 -13.92 19.33
CA THR A 143 10.12 -13.47 18.17
C THR A 143 11.00 -12.50 17.39
N ASN A 144 11.26 -12.79 16.12
CA ASN A 144 12.06 -11.94 15.25
C ASN A 144 11.32 -11.74 13.92
N VAL A 145 10.75 -10.55 13.73
CA VAL A 145 10.02 -10.18 12.51
C VAL A 145 10.94 -10.05 11.28
N ASP A 146 12.22 -9.82 11.52
CA ASP A 146 13.26 -9.69 10.48
C ASP A 146 13.95 -11.02 10.17
N ALA A 147 13.47 -12.13 10.76
CA ALA A 147 13.97 -13.45 10.43
C ALA A 147 13.68 -13.81 8.97
N GLU A 148 14.53 -14.66 8.39
CA GLU A 148 14.29 -15.24 7.07
C GLU A 148 12.92 -15.93 7.05
N ARG A 149 12.09 -15.55 6.08
CA ARG A 149 10.73 -16.08 5.94
C ARG A 149 10.80 -17.49 5.35
N PRO A 150 10.10 -18.48 5.94
CA PRO A 150 10.02 -19.79 5.33
C PRO A 150 9.28 -19.69 3.98
N VAL A 151 9.70 -20.48 3.01
CA VAL A 151 9.02 -20.58 1.71
C VAL A 151 7.58 -21.03 1.96
N THR A 152 6.62 -20.12 1.81
CA THR A 152 5.24 -20.33 2.23
C THR A 152 4.30 -20.26 1.03
N ARG A 153 3.51 -21.32 0.84
CA ARG A 153 2.46 -21.38 -0.19
C ARG A 153 1.09 -21.31 0.47
N ILE A 154 0.25 -20.42 -0.03
CA ILE A 154 -1.17 -20.34 0.36
C ILE A 154 -2.02 -20.79 -0.83
N ALA A 155 -2.96 -21.70 -0.59
CA ALA A 155 -4.02 -22.06 -1.51
C ALA A 155 -5.36 -21.58 -0.94
N PHE A 156 -6.11 -20.79 -1.72
CA PHE A 156 -7.49 -20.44 -1.42
C PHE A 156 -8.40 -21.36 -2.21
N ASN A 157 -9.35 -22.00 -1.53
CA ASN A 157 -10.30 -22.93 -2.11
C ASN A 157 -11.73 -22.47 -1.79
N ASP A 158 -12.47 -22.10 -2.83
CA ASP A 158 -13.89 -21.78 -2.77
C ASP A 158 -14.62 -22.54 -3.89
N PRO A 159 -14.94 -23.84 -3.66
CA PRO A 159 -15.44 -24.73 -4.70
C PRO A 159 -16.64 -24.17 -5.46
N GLY A 160 -16.55 -24.16 -6.79
CA GLY A 160 -17.62 -23.68 -7.68
C GLY A 160 -17.80 -22.17 -7.72
N ARG A 161 -17.01 -21.39 -6.96
CA ARG A 161 -17.05 -19.93 -6.96
C ARG A 161 -15.84 -19.33 -7.67
N ARG A 162 -16.00 -18.07 -8.09
CA ARG A 162 -14.90 -17.30 -8.68
C ARG A 162 -13.96 -16.81 -7.59
N LEU A 163 -12.67 -16.96 -7.87
CA LEU A 163 -11.56 -16.37 -7.13
C LEU A 163 -10.80 -15.40 -8.04
N LEU A 164 -10.34 -14.29 -7.49
CA LEU A 164 -9.53 -13.30 -8.21
C LEU A 164 -8.24 -13.06 -7.43
N LEU A 165 -7.10 -13.27 -8.10
CA LEU A 165 -5.76 -13.05 -7.57
C LEU A 165 -4.97 -12.21 -8.57
N ARG A 166 -4.52 -11.01 -8.16
CA ARG A 166 -3.74 -10.08 -9.00
C ARG A 166 -4.33 -9.86 -10.40
N GLY A 167 -5.64 -9.62 -10.45
CA GLY A 167 -6.38 -9.38 -11.70
C GLY A 167 -6.66 -10.63 -12.54
N LYS A 168 -6.23 -11.83 -12.11
CA LYS A 168 -6.52 -13.09 -12.82
C LYS A 168 -7.64 -13.85 -12.12
N ALA A 169 -8.71 -14.12 -12.86
CA ALA A 169 -9.83 -14.89 -12.38
C ALA A 169 -9.58 -16.41 -12.53
N ALA A 170 -10.01 -17.19 -11.56
CA ALA A 170 -10.06 -18.64 -11.60
C ALA A 170 -11.36 -19.13 -10.92
N ILE A 171 -11.70 -20.40 -11.11
CA ILE A 171 -12.84 -21.04 -10.45
C ILE A 171 -12.32 -22.08 -9.47
N GLY A 172 -12.86 -22.11 -8.26
CA GLY A 172 -12.59 -23.15 -7.27
C GLY A 172 -11.30 -22.92 -6.47
N THR A 173 -10.15 -22.73 -7.13
CA THR A 173 -8.86 -22.64 -6.43
C THR A 173 -7.92 -21.60 -7.05
N VAL A 174 -7.21 -20.86 -6.20
CA VAL A 174 -6.00 -20.09 -6.56
C VAL A 174 -4.90 -20.34 -5.54
N SER A 175 -3.65 -20.25 -5.97
CA SER A 175 -2.49 -20.41 -5.09
C SER A 175 -1.48 -19.28 -5.31
N LEU A 176 -0.83 -18.85 -4.23
CA LEU A 176 0.26 -17.89 -4.27
C LEU A 176 1.42 -18.32 -3.38
N LEU A 177 2.64 -17.96 -3.80
CA LEU A 177 3.85 -18.05 -3.01
C LEU A 177 4.08 -16.69 -2.32
N MET A 178 4.34 -16.70 -1.01
CA MET A 178 4.41 -15.50 -0.16
C MET A 178 5.74 -14.74 -0.26
N ASP A 179 6.61 -15.12 -1.18
CA ASP A 179 7.78 -14.35 -1.61
C ASP A 179 7.39 -13.15 -2.51
N SER A 180 6.26 -13.29 -3.20
CA SER A 180 5.61 -12.22 -3.95
C SER A 180 4.74 -11.39 -3.00
N GLY A 181 4.83 -10.06 -3.06
CA GLY A 181 4.26 -9.14 -2.06
C GLY A 181 2.80 -9.40 -1.68
N ASN A 182 2.38 -8.85 -0.54
CA ASN A 182 1.02 -9.02 -0.02
C ASN A 182 -0.06 -8.52 -1.00
N THR A 183 -1.19 -9.21 -1.03
CA THR A 183 -2.34 -8.90 -1.90
C THR A 183 -3.64 -9.32 -1.22
N TYR A 184 -4.77 -8.84 -1.73
CA TYR A 184 -6.04 -9.50 -1.44
C TYR A 184 -6.31 -10.64 -2.42
N VAL A 185 -6.94 -11.71 -1.91
CA VAL A 185 -7.58 -12.76 -2.68
C VAL A 185 -9.08 -12.57 -2.55
N TYR A 186 -9.73 -12.23 -3.65
CA TYR A 186 -11.17 -12.03 -3.68
C TYR A 186 -11.88 -13.35 -4.00
N ALA A 187 -12.93 -13.66 -3.25
CA ALA A 187 -13.77 -14.84 -3.34
C ALA A 187 -15.22 -14.40 -3.46
N GLY A 188 -15.80 -14.58 -4.65
CA GLY A 188 -17.15 -14.11 -4.94
C GLY A 188 -17.44 -13.87 -6.41
N ASP A 189 -18.69 -13.53 -6.70
CA ASP A 189 -19.22 -13.55 -8.07
C ASP A 189 -19.41 -12.16 -8.69
N THR A 190 -19.13 -11.07 -7.95
CA THR A 190 -19.10 -9.71 -8.51
C THR A 190 -18.31 -9.69 -9.84
N PRO A 191 -18.90 -9.19 -10.93
CA PRO A 191 -18.24 -9.08 -12.22
C PRO A 191 -16.97 -8.23 -12.15
N VAL A 192 -15.93 -8.63 -12.87
CA VAL A 192 -14.75 -7.80 -13.06
C VAL A 192 -15.02 -6.83 -14.21
N VAL A 193 -14.90 -5.54 -13.93
CA VAL A 193 -14.88 -4.49 -14.94
C VAL A 193 -13.49 -4.47 -15.57
N GLU A 194 -13.42 -4.69 -16.88
CA GLU A 194 -12.18 -4.76 -17.62
C GLU A 194 -11.98 -3.47 -18.44
N ALA A 195 -10.85 -2.79 -18.26
CA ALA A 195 -10.40 -1.67 -19.09
C ALA A 195 -8.95 -1.90 -19.57
N PRO A 196 -8.46 -1.20 -20.62
CA PRO A 196 -7.13 -1.47 -21.18
C PRO A 196 -5.98 -1.36 -20.17
N ASN A 197 -6.05 -0.41 -19.24
CA ASN A 197 -5.02 -0.12 -18.23
C ASN A 197 -5.51 -0.33 -16.79
N TYR A 198 -6.61 -1.07 -16.60
CA TYR A 198 -7.25 -1.23 -15.30
C TYR A 198 -8.17 -2.47 -15.28
N ALA A 199 -8.29 -3.11 -14.12
CA ALA A 199 -9.38 -4.03 -13.82
C ALA A 199 -10.07 -3.62 -12.52
N GLY A 200 -11.35 -3.93 -12.36
CA GLY A 200 -12.13 -3.47 -11.21
C GLY A 200 -13.10 -4.52 -10.67
N VAL A 201 -13.12 -4.74 -9.36
CA VAL A 201 -14.24 -5.41 -8.67
C VAL A 201 -15.00 -4.33 -7.91
N LEU A 202 -16.14 -3.92 -8.46
CA LEU A 202 -16.95 -2.84 -7.89
C LEU A 202 -18.21 -3.43 -7.27
N ASP A 203 -18.36 -3.21 -5.97
CA ASP A 203 -19.47 -3.74 -5.21
C ASP A 203 -20.83 -3.33 -5.79
N ALA A 204 -21.71 -4.33 -5.95
CA ALA A 204 -23.06 -4.19 -6.48
C ALA A 204 -23.92 -3.20 -5.67
N GLY A 205 -23.62 -3.02 -4.38
CA GLY A 205 -24.34 -2.14 -3.46
C GLY A 205 -23.88 -0.68 -3.47
N LEU A 206 -22.80 -0.34 -4.19
CA LEU A 206 -22.32 1.04 -4.28
C LEU A 206 -23.41 1.98 -4.84
N PRO A 207 -23.55 3.19 -4.29
CA PRO A 207 -24.32 4.25 -4.91
C PRO A 207 -23.91 4.44 -6.38
N ALA A 208 -24.90 4.61 -7.27
CA ALA A 208 -24.66 4.66 -8.71
C ALA A 208 -23.62 5.71 -9.12
N TRP A 209 -23.66 6.89 -8.49
CA TRP A 209 -22.72 7.97 -8.79
C TRP A 209 -21.27 7.60 -8.46
N ILE A 210 -21.03 6.82 -7.39
CA ILE A 210 -19.70 6.33 -7.01
C ILE A 210 -19.20 5.33 -8.03
N ARG A 211 -20.06 4.36 -8.42
CA ARG A 211 -19.69 3.35 -9.42
C ARG A 211 -19.31 4.02 -10.74
N THR A 212 -20.11 4.97 -11.21
CA THR A 212 -19.81 5.74 -12.42
C THR A 212 -18.49 6.48 -12.27
N GLU A 213 -18.26 7.18 -11.16
CA GLU A 213 -17.02 7.93 -10.96
C GLU A 213 -15.78 7.03 -10.94
N VAL A 214 -15.80 5.89 -10.23
CA VAL A 214 -14.66 4.94 -10.23
C VAL A 214 -14.37 4.46 -11.65
N ASN A 215 -15.41 4.05 -12.39
CA ASN A 215 -15.25 3.49 -13.74
C ASN A 215 -14.77 4.53 -14.76
N ASP A 216 -15.18 5.79 -14.63
CA ASP A 216 -14.88 6.82 -15.62
C ASP A 216 -13.58 7.57 -15.29
N PHE A 217 -13.34 7.88 -14.02
CA PHE A 217 -12.19 8.70 -13.60
C PHE A 217 -10.91 7.89 -13.49
N THR A 218 -10.94 6.71 -12.85
CA THR A 218 -9.73 5.93 -12.55
C THR A 218 -8.92 5.58 -13.80
N PRO A 219 -9.53 5.05 -14.90
CA PRO A 219 -8.76 4.71 -16.09
C PRO A 219 -8.14 5.94 -16.78
N ARG A 220 -8.86 7.08 -16.79
CA ARG A 220 -8.36 8.36 -17.35
C ARG A 220 -7.20 8.91 -16.53
N LEU A 221 -7.29 8.86 -15.21
CA LEU A 221 -6.23 9.26 -14.29
C LEU A 221 -4.98 8.39 -14.47
N LEU A 222 -5.12 7.06 -14.51
CA LEU A 222 -3.99 6.15 -14.72
C LEU A 222 -3.31 6.41 -16.06
N GLN A 223 -4.10 6.67 -17.11
CA GLN A 223 -3.56 7.06 -18.41
C GLN A 223 -2.84 8.42 -18.35
N PHE A 224 -3.39 9.38 -17.61
CA PHE A 224 -2.78 10.70 -17.39
C PHE A 224 -1.43 10.57 -16.68
N TYR A 225 -1.36 9.83 -15.56
CA TYR A 225 -0.09 9.56 -14.89
C TYR A 225 0.91 8.82 -15.78
N THR A 226 0.46 7.84 -16.57
CA THR A 226 1.35 7.15 -17.52
C THR A 226 1.96 8.10 -18.54
N ARG A 227 1.20 9.07 -19.05
CA ARG A 227 1.73 10.11 -19.95
C ARG A 227 2.71 11.03 -19.24
N LYS A 228 2.43 11.41 -17.99
CA LYS A 228 3.22 12.40 -17.25
C LYS A 228 4.49 11.82 -16.63
N LEU A 229 4.45 10.59 -16.15
CA LEU A 229 5.51 9.95 -15.35
C LEU A 229 6.21 8.78 -16.08
N GLY A 230 5.69 8.36 -17.24
CA GLY A 230 6.12 7.15 -17.94
C GLY A 230 5.40 5.91 -17.42
N PRO A 231 5.79 4.69 -17.84
CA PRO A 231 5.13 3.46 -17.40
C PRO A 231 5.26 3.30 -15.87
N SER A 232 4.28 2.66 -15.23
CA SER A 232 4.40 2.13 -13.87
C SER A 232 5.00 0.71 -13.90
N ARG A 233 5.38 0.18 -12.74
CA ARG A 233 5.69 -1.25 -12.57
C ARG A 233 4.47 -2.13 -12.82
N ASP A 234 3.32 -1.69 -12.32
CA ASP A 234 2.05 -2.41 -12.40
C ASP A 234 1.23 -1.87 -13.59
N ALA A 235 1.42 -2.45 -14.78
CA ALA A 235 0.85 -1.93 -16.03
C ALA A 235 -0.68 -1.96 -16.10
N ARG A 236 -1.33 -2.80 -15.28
CA ARG A 236 -2.78 -2.98 -15.23
C ARG A 236 -3.24 -3.27 -13.80
N PRO A 237 -3.30 -2.25 -12.93
CA PRO A 237 -3.70 -2.46 -11.54
C PRO A 237 -5.17 -2.87 -11.42
N LEU A 238 -5.47 -3.63 -10.37
CA LEU A 238 -6.80 -4.02 -9.96
C LEU A 238 -7.34 -3.05 -8.90
N ALA A 239 -8.49 -2.42 -9.07
CA ALA A 239 -9.19 -1.82 -7.94
C ALA A 239 -10.27 -2.76 -7.40
N MET A 240 -10.34 -2.87 -6.09
CA MET A 240 -11.44 -3.49 -5.37
C MET A 240 -12.15 -2.40 -4.59
N VAL A 241 -13.44 -2.16 -4.85
CA VAL A 241 -14.22 -1.11 -4.21
C VAL A 241 -15.40 -1.75 -3.51
N ALA A 242 -15.36 -1.77 -2.17
CA ALA A 242 -16.36 -2.39 -1.32
C ALA A 242 -17.32 -1.37 -0.71
N TRP A 243 -18.58 -1.79 -0.52
CA TRP A 243 -19.63 -1.00 0.11
C TRP A 243 -20.00 -1.56 1.48
N GLY A 244 -19.63 -0.84 2.54
CA GLY A 244 -19.92 -1.20 3.93
C GLY A 244 -21.36 -0.94 4.37
N GLY A 245 -22.23 -0.46 3.49
CA GLY A 245 -23.61 -0.13 3.82
C GLY A 245 -23.82 1.32 4.27
N ALA A 246 -25.06 1.64 4.61
CA ALA A 246 -25.53 2.99 4.89
C ALA A 246 -26.05 3.15 6.33
N THR A 247 -25.59 2.29 7.24
CA THR A 247 -26.10 2.23 8.62
C THR A 247 -25.61 3.41 9.45
N ASP A 248 -24.36 3.80 9.25
CA ASP A 248 -23.73 4.89 10.00
C ASP A 248 -24.08 6.24 9.37
N ASP A 249 -24.22 7.27 10.20
CA ASP A 249 -24.36 8.64 9.72
C ASP A 249 -23.08 9.12 9.04
N GLY A 250 -23.21 10.10 8.14
CA GLY A 250 -22.06 10.62 7.38
C GLY A 250 -21.61 9.69 6.26
N TRP A 251 -20.38 9.86 5.79
CA TRP A 251 -19.73 8.96 4.85
C TRP A 251 -18.31 8.67 5.33
N MET A 252 -17.87 7.45 5.08
CA MET A 252 -16.49 7.03 5.28
C MET A 252 -15.92 6.64 3.93
N LEU A 253 -14.74 7.16 3.63
CA LEU A 253 -13.92 6.76 2.50
C LEU A 253 -12.55 6.40 3.06
N GLY A 254 -12.11 5.18 2.79
CA GLY A 254 -10.78 4.73 3.15
C GLY A 254 -10.28 3.71 2.16
N GLY A 255 -8.98 3.50 2.15
CA GLY A 255 -8.35 2.54 1.28
C GLY A 255 -6.85 2.63 1.35
N ARG A 256 -6.18 1.72 0.64
CA ARG A 256 -4.73 1.61 0.58
C ARG A 256 -4.33 0.90 -0.71
N VAL A 257 -3.15 1.21 -1.24
CA VAL A 257 -2.49 0.45 -2.32
C VAL A 257 -1.72 -0.77 -1.79
N LEU A 258 -1.85 -1.87 -2.52
CA LEU A 258 -1.02 -3.07 -2.43
C LEU A 258 -0.40 -3.37 -3.80
N GLU A 259 0.41 -4.42 -3.90
CA GLU A 259 1.04 -4.84 -5.15
C GLU A 259 0.02 -5.01 -6.28
N GLY A 260 0.09 -4.12 -7.29
CA GLY A 260 -0.81 -4.13 -8.43
C GLY A 260 -2.28 -3.91 -8.09
N MET A 261 -2.62 -3.34 -6.93
CA MET A 261 -4.03 -3.11 -6.59
C MET A 261 -4.33 -1.92 -5.68
N ILE A 262 -5.54 -1.36 -5.80
CA ILE A 262 -6.13 -0.39 -4.89
C ILE A 262 -7.30 -1.07 -4.17
N MET A 263 -7.32 -1.05 -2.83
CA MET A 263 -8.50 -1.44 -2.07
C MET A 263 -9.19 -0.19 -1.54
N ILE A 264 -10.45 0.02 -1.88
CA ILE A 264 -11.28 1.15 -1.45
C ILE A 264 -12.48 0.59 -0.68
N GLN A 265 -12.76 1.16 0.48
CA GLN A 265 -13.92 0.85 1.32
C GLN A 265 -14.71 2.12 1.52
N ILE A 266 -16.00 2.07 1.18
CA ILE A 266 -16.92 3.19 1.27
C ILE A 266 -18.12 2.78 2.11
N SER A 267 -18.57 3.61 3.02
CA SER A 267 -19.80 3.39 3.79
C SER A 267 -20.46 4.69 4.22
N GLY A 268 -21.62 4.58 4.86
CA GLY A 268 -22.33 5.66 5.51
C GLY A 268 -23.49 6.22 4.69
N GLN A 269 -24.52 6.68 5.39
CA GLN A 269 -25.78 7.14 4.79
C GLN A 269 -25.59 8.32 3.82
N SER A 270 -24.65 9.22 4.11
CA SER A 270 -24.43 10.41 3.28
C SER A 270 -23.72 10.08 1.96
N ALA A 271 -23.05 8.92 1.84
CA ALA A 271 -22.43 8.48 0.58
C ALA A 271 -23.46 8.16 -0.51
N ARG A 272 -24.74 7.96 -0.15
CA ARG A 272 -25.83 7.76 -1.12
C ARG A 272 -26.05 8.97 -2.03
N TRP A 273 -25.69 10.17 -1.55
CA TRP A 273 -25.94 11.42 -2.23
C TRP A 273 -24.63 12.01 -2.73
N ARG A 274 -24.62 12.37 -4.00
CA ARG A 274 -23.52 13.10 -4.63
C ARG A 274 -23.54 14.56 -4.17
N ASP A 275 -22.38 15.06 -3.78
CA ASP A 275 -22.09 16.49 -3.66
C ASP A 275 -20.67 16.76 -4.18
N SER A 276 -20.38 18.02 -4.51
CA SER A 276 -19.09 18.42 -5.10
C SER A 276 -17.92 18.10 -4.18
N LYS A 277 -18.04 18.36 -2.88
CA LYS A 277 -16.97 18.10 -1.92
C LYS A 277 -16.65 16.61 -1.82
N LYS A 278 -17.66 15.74 -1.72
CA LYS A 278 -17.45 14.28 -1.74
C LYS A 278 -16.83 13.81 -3.05
N LEU A 279 -17.24 14.39 -4.16
CA LEU A 279 -16.69 14.06 -5.46
C LEU A 279 -15.19 14.40 -5.54
N ASP A 280 -14.81 15.60 -5.09
CA ASP A 280 -13.42 16.04 -5.08
C ASP A 280 -12.59 15.20 -4.11
N THR A 281 -13.07 14.97 -2.88
CA THR A 281 -12.40 14.08 -1.91
C THR A 281 -12.21 12.66 -2.46
N MET A 282 -13.19 12.12 -3.19
CA MET A 282 -13.06 10.80 -3.80
C MET A 282 -12.01 10.78 -4.92
N ARG A 283 -11.94 11.84 -5.72
CA ARG A 283 -10.96 11.97 -6.80
C ARG A 283 -9.56 12.24 -6.29
N GLU A 284 -9.41 13.04 -5.24
CA GLU A 284 -8.17 13.25 -4.48
C GLU A 284 -7.65 11.93 -3.94
N PHE A 285 -8.53 11.16 -3.28
CA PHE A 285 -8.21 9.85 -2.75
C PHE A 285 -7.74 8.88 -3.85
N ILE A 286 -8.51 8.73 -4.94
CA ILE A 286 -8.11 7.87 -6.08
C ILE A 286 -6.80 8.40 -6.71
N GLY A 287 -6.65 9.72 -6.81
CA GLY A 287 -5.45 10.44 -7.23
C GLY A 287 -4.21 10.01 -6.46
N HIS A 288 -4.33 10.07 -5.13
CA HIS A 288 -3.28 9.73 -4.17
C HIS A 288 -2.90 8.25 -4.29
N GLU A 289 -3.88 7.36 -4.15
CA GLU A 289 -3.62 5.91 -4.20
C GLU A 289 -3.01 5.51 -5.55
N ALA A 290 -3.53 6.01 -6.67
CA ALA A 290 -2.98 5.70 -7.99
C ALA A 290 -1.55 6.23 -8.19
N ALA A 291 -1.16 7.33 -7.54
CA ALA A 291 0.20 7.87 -7.61
C ALA A 291 1.23 6.88 -7.01
N HIS A 292 0.82 6.02 -6.07
CA HIS A 292 1.70 5.03 -5.48
C HIS A 292 2.21 3.96 -6.46
N PHE A 293 1.55 3.75 -7.60
CA PHE A 293 2.08 2.89 -8.67
C PHE A 293 3.41 3.40 -9.24
N TRP A 294 3.68 4.70 -9.11
CA TRP A 294 4.99 5.29 -9.40
C TRP A 294 5.79 5.49 -8.11
N LEU A 295 5.26 6.26 -7.16
CA LEU A 295 5.89 6.57 -5.88
C LEU A 295 5.45 5.60 -4.77
N GLY A 296 6.12 4.46 -4.68
CA GLY A 296 5.85 3.39 -3.71
C GLY A 296 6.01 2.00 -4.33
N ARG A 297 5.82 1.90 -5.65
CA ARG A 297 5.95 0.64 -6.42
C ARG A 297 7.04 0.64 -7.47
N THR A 298 7.10 1.68 -8.31
CA THR A 298 8.16 1.82 -9.33
C THR A 298 9.48 2.24 -8.67
N VAL A 299 9.39 3.18 -7.73
CA VAL A 299 10.47 3.48 -6.77
C VAL A 299 9.85 3.50 -5.37
N ARG A 300 10.51 2.90 -4.38
CA ARG A 300 10.05 2.88 -2.98
C ARG A 300 11.07 3.54 -2.07
N THR A 301 10.64 4.04 -0.92
CA THR A 301 11.58 4.57 0.06
C THR A 301 12.35 3.45 0.74
N SER A 302 13.63 3.70 1.05
CA SER A 302 14.51 2.74 1.74
C SER A 302 13.97 2.33 3.12
N ASN A 303 13.29 3.26 3.80
CA ASN A 303 12.75 3.06 5.14
C ASN A 303 11.59 4.03 5.44
N SER A 304 10.94 3.84 6.59
CA SER A 304 9.76 4.61 6.98
C SER A 304 10.00 6.11 7.22
N ASN A 305 11.24 6.52 7.48
CA ASN A 305 11.58 7.91 7.74
C ASN A 305 11.60 8.76 6.46
N GLU A 306 11.59 8.12 5.29
CA GLU A 306 11.64 8.78 3.99
C GLU A 306 10.27 8.84 3.30
N ARG A 307 9.21 8.34 3.97
CA ARG A 307 7.83 8.29 3.43
C ARG A 307 7.28 9.64 2.99
N TRP A 308 7.84 10.76 3.46
CA TRP A 308 7.47 12.09 2.97
C TRP A 308 7.69 12.25 1.45
N ILE A 309 8.62 11.49 0.85
CA ILE A 309 8.85 11.45 -0.59
C ILE A 309 7.68 10.77 -1.30
N THR A 310 7.20 9.64 -0.78
CA THR A 310 6.15 8.84 -1.42
C THR A 310 4.75 9.33 -1.10
N GLU A 311 4.45 9.59 0.16
CA GLU A 311 3.13 9.99 0.67
C GLU A 311 2.84 11.46 0.31
N GLY A 312 3.76 12.37 0.66
CA GLY A 312 3.64 13.77 0.26
C GLY A 312 3.79 13.98 -1.24
N GLY A 313 4.59 13.14 -1.91
CA GLY A 313 4.66 13.11 -3.37
C GLY A 313 3.35 12.64 -4.02
N ALA A 314 2.66 11.65 -3.44
CA ALA A 314 1.36 11.18 -3.92
C ALA A 314 0.28 12.27 -3.78
N ASP A 315 0.24 12.96 -2.64
CA ASP A 315 -0.63 14.14 -2.43
C ASP A 315 -0.39 15.25 -3.46
N PHE A 316 0.88 15.58 -3.70
CA PHE A 316 1.26 16.56 -4.71
C PHE A 316 0.83 16.14 -6.12
N LEU A 317 1.10 14.88 -6.51
CA LEU A 317 0.72 14.34 -7.80
C LEU A 317 -0.79 14.33 -8.01
N ALA A 318 -1.56 13.93 -6.99
CA ALA A 318 -3.02 13.95 -7.01
C ALA A 318 -3.54 15.36 -7.24
N THR A 319 -3.05 16.32 -6.45
CA THR A 319 -3.43 17.73 -6.53
C THR A 319 -3.17 18.31 -7.92
N ARG A 320 -1.97 18.11 -8.48
CA ARG A 320 -1.62 18.60 -9.82
C ARG A 320 -2.35 17.86 -10.94
N ALA A 321 -2.66 16.58 -10.76
CA ALA A 321 -3.45 15.84 -11.75
C ALA A 321 -4.88 16.37 -11.81
N LEU A 322 -5.49 16.63 -10.65
CA LEU A 322 -6.84 17.20 -10.59
C LEU A 322 -6.88 18.62 -11.16
N GLU A 323 -5.90 19.47 -10.83
CA GLU A 323 -5.77 20.81 -11.42
C GLU A 323 -5.71 20.76 -12.97
N GLU A 324 -4.93 19.83 -13.55
CA GLU A 324 -4.84 19.71 -15.01
C GLU A 324 -6.05 19.02 -15.65
N MET A 325 -6.74 18.11 -14.93
CA MET A 325 -7.83 17.30 -15.49
C MET A 325 -9.22 17.92 -15.29
N LEU A 326 -9.38 18.80 -14.29
CA LEU A 326 -10.67 19.30 -13.82
C LEU A 326 -10.63 20.84 -13.75
N PRO A 327 -11.35 21.55 -14.64
CA PRO A 327 -11.31 23.01 -14.70
C PRO A 327 -11.75 23.72 -13.41
N ASP A 328 -12.67 23.11 -12.65
CA ASP A 328 -13.27 23.72 -11.46
C ASP A 328 -12.59 23.29 -10.15
N TYR A 329 -11.47 22.56 -10.22
CA TYR A 329 -10.79 22.06 -9.02
C TYR A 329 -10.08 23.20 -8.28
N ASP A 330 -10.41 23.39 -7.00
CA ASP A 330 -9.80 24.41 -6.15
C ASP A 330 -8.43 23.96 -5.61
N VAL A 331 -7.44 23.98 -6.50
CA VAL A 331 -6.05 23.66 -6.19
C VAL A 331 -5.47 24.53 -5.06
N TYR A 332 -5.92 25.78 -4.93
CA TYR A 332 -5.39 26.71 -3.93
C TYR A 332 -5.84 26.36 -2.52
N SER A 333 -7.13 26.03 -2.36
CA SER A 333 -7.65 25.54 -1.08
C SER A 333 -6.93 24.26 -0.66
N GLU A 334 -6.66 23.35 -1.60
CA GLU A 334 -6.00 22.09 -1.28
C GLU A 334 -4.51 22.28 -0.90
N LEU A 335 -3.75 23.07 -1.66
CA LEU A 335 -2.36 23.40 -1.30
C LEU A 335 -2.29 24.14 0.05
N ARG A 336 -3.26 25.00 0.36
CA ARG A 336 -3.39 25.68 1.65
C ARG A 336 -3.68 24.68 2.78
N ARG A 337 -4.56 23.70 2.55
CA ARG A 337 -4.85 22.60 3.49
C ARG A 337 -3.57 21.82 3.81
N MET A 338 -2.81 21.41 2.80
CA MET A 338 -1.56 20.66 2.97
C MET A 338 -0.48 21.46 3.71
N MET A 339 -0.35 22.77 3.42
CA MET A 339 0.56 23.64 4.18
C MET A 339 0.13 23.76 5.65
N ASN A 340 -1.16 23.96 5.92
CA ASN A 340 -1.68 24.01 7.29
C ASN A 340 -1.45 22.68 8.02
N GLU A 341 -1.70 21.56 7.36
CA GLU A 341 -1.43 20.23 7.91
C GLU A 341 0.06 20.07 8.27
N CYS A 342 0.97 20.49 7.37
CA CYS A 342 2.41 20.47 7.64
C CYS A 342 2.75 21.28 8.91
N LEU A 343 2.34 22.55 8.96
CA LEU A 343 2.69 23.46 10.05
C LEU A 343 2.05 23.07 11.39
N MET A 344 0.87 22.43 11.38
CA MET A 344 0.24 21.89 12.59
C MET A 344 0.89 20.59 13.07
N SER A 345 1.48 19.82 12.15
CA SER A 345 2.04 18.50 12.43
C SER A 345 3.50 18.52 12.84
N ILE A 346 4.26 19.54 12.43
CA ILE A 346 5.70 19.67 12.70
C ILE A 346 6.00 20.71 13.78
N ARG A 347 6.63 20.28 14.87
CA ARG A 347 7.04 21.16 15.98
C ARG A 347 8.39 21.84 15.68
N PRO A 348 8.71 22.96 16.36
CA PRO A 348 10.06 23.52 16.37
C PRO A 348 11.13 22.47 16.65
N ASN A 349 12.19 22.44 15.84
CA ASN A 349 13.32 21.51 15.91
C ASN A 349 12.93 20.01 15.78
N GLN A 350 11.72 19.71 15.30
CA GLN A 350 11.34 18.34 14.97
C GLN A 350 11.77 18.04 13.53
N SER A 351 12.48 16.92 13.34
CA SER A 351 12.87 16.48 12.00
C SER A 351 11.67 15.90 11.24
N LEU A 352 11.55 16.24 9.95
CA LEU A 352 10.52 15.65 9.09
C LEU A 352 10.65 14.13 9.03
N SER A 353 11.88 13.63 8.98
CA SER A 353 12.18 12.20 8.92
C SER A 353 11.65 11.39 10.11
N LYS A 354 11.37 12.03 11.25
CA LYS A 354 10.87 11.36 12.46
C LYS A 354 9.42 11.73 12.79
N VAL A 355 8.75 12.52 11.96
CA VAL A 355 7.43 13.07 12.27
C VAL A 355 6.36 11.97 12.42
N GLY A 356 6.45 10.90 11.60
CA GLY A 356 5.53 9.76 11.63
C GLY A 356 5.73 8.78 12.80
N GLY A 357 6.73 9.01 13.67
CA GLY A 357 6.98 8.17 14.84
C GLY A 357 5.97 8.37 15.99
N ARG A 358 5.12 9.42 15.91
CA ARG A 358 4.06 9.69 16.90
C ARG A 358 2.72 9.24 16.36
N VAL A 359 1.97 8.48 17.16
CA VAL A 359 0.59 8.07 16.83
C VAL A 359 -0.25 9.29 16.45
N GLY A 360 -0.90 9.22 15.29
CA GLY A 360 -1.76 10.27 14.75
C GLY A 360 -1.02 11.50 14.20
N ASN A 361 0.32 11.48 14.08
CA ASN A 361 1.06 12.56 13.42
C ASN A 361 1.41 12.15 11.97
N ASN A 362 0.84 12.88 11.02
CA ASN A 362 0.91 12.63 9.59
C ASN A 362 1.64 13.76 8.84
N GLY A 363 2.50 14.53 9.51
CA GLY A 363 3.19 15.68 8.89
C GLY A 363 4.02 15.35 7.65
N TYR A 364 4.35 14.08 7.40
CA TYR A 364 5.05 13.64 6.20
C TYR A 364 4.22 13.79 4.91
N TYR A 365 2.89 13.80 4.99
CA TYR A 365 2.00 14.09 3.85
C TYR A 365 2.13 15.57 3.45
N GLY A 366 1.58 16.48 4.27
CA GLY A 366 1.57 17.91 3.97
C GLY A 366 2.97 18.51 3.75
N CYS A 367 3.95 18.20 4.61
CA CYS A 367 5.29 18.77 4.45
C CYS A 367 6.00 18.20 3.21
N GLY A 368 5.82 16.92 2.91
CA GLY A 368 6.38 16.31 1.70
C GLY A 368 5.80 16.93 0.43
N ALA A 369 4.48 17.17 0.40
CA ALA A 369 3.81 17.86 -0.71
C ALA A 369 4.33 19.28 -0.91
N MET A 370 4.58 20.02 0.17
CA MET A 370 5.14 21.39 0.09
C MET A 370 6.60 21.41 -0.38
N LEU A 371 7.40 20.39 -0.04
CA LEU A 371 8.75 20.23 -0.62
C LEU A 371 8.67 19.91 -2.12
N ALA A 372 7.73 19.06 -2.54
CA ALA A 372 7.48 18.77 -3.96
C ALA A 372 7.03 20.01 -4.74
N LEU A 373 6.15 20.83 -4.15
CA LEU A 373 5.73 22.13 -4.71
C LEU A 373 6.92 23.09 -4.90
N ALA A 374 7.80 23.20 -3.91
CA ALA A 374 9.00 24.01 -4.04
C ALA A 374 9.92 23.51 -5.15
N ALA A 375 10.08 22.19 -5.27
CA ALA A 375 10.88 21.55 -6.30
C ALA A 375 10.29 21.72 -7.71
N GLU A 376 8.97 21.66 -7.85
CA GLU A 376 8.23 21.97 -9.08
C GLU A 376 8.54 23.40 -9.54
N HIS A 377 8.36 24.39 -8.66
CA HIS A 377 8.58 25.79 -9.02
C HIS A 377 10.04 26.08 -9.36
N ALA A 378 11.00 25.52 -8.62
CA ALA A 378 12.41 25.60 -8.97
C ALA A 378 12.70 25.00 -10.36
N THR A 379 12.03 23.89 -10.70
CA THR A 379 12.14 23.25 -12.01
C THR A 379 11.62 24.16 -13.11
N LYS A 380 10.44 24.77 -12.91
CA LYS A 380 9.84 25.72 -13.88
C LYS A 380 10.68 26.99 -14.05
N GLN A 381 11.30 27.51 -12.99
CA GLN A 381 12.24 28.62 -13.09
C GLN A 381 13.46 28.27 -13.94
N ARG A 382 14.03 27.07 -13.73
CA ARG A 382 15.21 26.62 -14.46
C ARG A 382 14.90 26.25 -15.92
N TYR A 383 13.74 25.64 -16.13
CA TYR A 383 13.24 25.11 -17.39
C TYR A 383 11.79 25.56 -17.62
N PRO A 384 11.57 26.75 -18.22
CA PRO A 384 10.23 27.34 -18.35
C PRO A 384 9.19 26.53 -19.14
N ARG A 385 9.61 25.48 -19.85
CA ARG A 385 8.72 24.56 -20.60
C ARG A 385 8.36 23.29 -19.82
N SER A 386 8.91 23.11 -18.62
CA SER A 386 8.59 21.93 -17.78
C SER A 386 7.18 22.02 -17.24
N ASP A 387 6.48 20.88 -17.25
CA ASP A 387 5.19 20.75 -16.60
C ASP A 387 5.35 20.52 -15.08
N SER A 388 4.23 20.48 -14.37
CA SER A 388 4.21 20.31 -12.90
C SER A 388 4.74 18.95 -12.42
N PHE A 389 4.98 18.00 -13.34
CA PHE A 389 5.37 16.63 -13.03
C PHE A 389 6.85 16.36 -13.27
N GLU A 390 7.56 17.27 -13.95
CA GLU A 390 8.94 17.09 -14.39
C GLU A 390 9.88 16.68 -13.24
N PHE A 391 9.81 17.36 -12.09
CA PHE A 391 10.69 17.06 -10.96
C PHE A 391 10.53 15.59 -10.53
N ILE A 392 9.29 15.17 -10.23
CA ILE A 392 8.97 13.83 -9.75
C ILE A 392 9.24 12.77 -10.83
N ARG A 393 8.85 13.03 -12.09
CA ARG A 393 9.19 12.15 -13.23
C ARG A 393 10.69 11.89 -13.26
N SER A 394 11.48 12.94 -13.11
CA SER A 394 12.92 12.84 -13.23
C SER A 394 13.60 12.16 -12.03
N LEU A 395 13.00 12.29 -10.84
CA LEU A 395 13.39 11.53 -9.66
C LEU A 395 13.10 10.04 -9.83
N ILE A 396 11.91 9.68 -10.33
CA ILE A 396 11.55 8.28 -10.63
C ILE A 396 12.51 7.71 -11.67
N LEU A 397 12.78 8.42 -12.76
CA LEU A 397 13.68 7.95 -13.83
C LEU A 397 15.10 7.69 -13.34
N ALA A 398 15.65 8.56 -12.49
CA ALA A 398 16.99 8.41 -11.94
C ALA A 398 17.14 7.17 -11.04
N ASN A 399 16.06 6.78 -10.36
CA ASN A 399 16.05 5.74 -9.33
C ASN A 399 15.35 4.45 -9.77
N ARG A 400 14.88 4.40 -11.02
CA ARG A 400 14.09 3.27 -11.54
C ARG A 400 14.84 1.94 -11.55
N ARG A 401 16.16 2.00 -11.74
CA ARG A 401 17.01 0.80 -11.80
C ARG A 401 17.13 0.11 -10.45
N ASP A 402 17.28 0.92 -9.41
CA ASP A 402 17.48 0.43 -8.04
C ASP A 402 16.13 0.19 -7.33
N GLU A 403 15.03 0.65 -7.94
CA GLU A 403 13.66 0.61 -7.42
C GLU A 403 13.52 1.32 -6.06
N GLU A 404 14.50 2.13 -5.67
CA GLU A 404 14.63 2.73 -4.36
C GLU A 404 14.95 4.21 -4.49
N VAL A 405 14.30 5.06 -3.69
CA VAL A 405 14.55 6.50 -3.63
C VAL A 405 14.78 6.93 -2.19
N THR A 406 15.87 7.67 -1.97
CA THR A 406 16.25 8.18 -0.66
C THR A 406 16.09 9.70 -0.55
N ALA A 407 16.20 10.22 0.68
CA ALA A 407 16.28 11.66 0.91
C ALA A 407 17.52 12.28 0.22
N GLU A 408 18.62 11.52 0.10
CA GLU A 408 19.80 11.99 -0.63
C GLU A 408 19.54 12.11 -2.13
N ASP A 409 18.84 11.15 -2.74
CA ASP A 409 18.52 11.21 -4.16
C ASP A 409 17.61 12.41 -4.47
N TRP A 410 16.64 12.65 -3.59
CA TRP A 410 15.75 13.82 -3.67
C TRP A 410 16.56 15.12 -3.56
N LEU A 411 17.43 15.24 -2.55
CA LEU A 411 18.24 16.44 -2.31
C LEU A 411 19.27 16.67 -3.42
N ALA A 412 19.92 15.62 -3.92
CA ALA A 412 20.83 15.70 -5.05
C ALA A 412 20.10 16.20 -6.30
N ARG A 413 18.88 15.70 -6.56
CA ARG A 413 18.05 16.18 -7.66
C ARG A 413 17.64 17.64 -7.49
N PHE A 414 17.23 18.02 -6.28
CA PHE A 414 16.88 19.39 -5.95
C PHE A 414 18.06 20.35 -6.16
N GLN A 415 19.25 20.00 -5.68
CA GLN A 415 20.48 20.77 -5.88
C GLN A 415 20.86 20.92 -7.35
N LEU A 416 20.70 19.87 -8.15
CA LEU A 416 20.96 19.94 -9.61
C LEU A 416 20.06 20.96 -10.31
N ILE A 417 18.83 21.16 -9.81
CA ILE A 417 17.84 22.06 -10.39
C ILE A 417 18.03 23.50 -9.88
N THR A 418 18.17 23.67 -8.57
CA THR A 418 18.33 25.00 -7.94
C THR A 418 19.73 25.58 -8.16
N ARG A 419 20.75 24.73 -8.29
CA ARG A 419 22.17 25.11 -8.25
C ARG A 419 22.54 25.92 -7.01
N ASP A 420 21.82 25.69 -5.92
CA ASP A 420 21.99 26.38 -4.66
C ASP A 420 22.31 25.37 -3.55
N PRO A 421 23.60 25.16 -3.24
CA PRO A 421 24.02 24.26 -2.16
C PRO A 421 23.52 24.70 -0.79
N ALA A 422 23.41 26.02 -0.54
CA ALA A 422 22.97 26.54 0.75
C ALA A 422 21.47 26.28 0.96
N LEU A 423 20.65 26.53 -0.07
CA LEU A 423 19.23 26.19 -0.03
C LEU A 423 19.00 24.68 0.12
N THR A 424 19.81 23.87 -0.56
CA THR A 424 19.74 22.40 -0.44
C THR A 424 20.08 21.95 0.99
N GLU A 425 21.10 22.55 1.61
CA GLU A 425 21.46 22.27 2.99
C GLU A 425 20.37 22.70 3.98
N ASP A 426 19.73 23.85 3.76
CA ASP A 426 18.58 24.28 4.56
C ASP A 426 17.43 23.23 4.53
N VAL A 427 17.12 22.68 3.35
CA VAL A 427 16.12 21.61 3.21
C VAL A 427 16.59 20.32 3.88
N ARG A 428 17.87 19.96 3.75
CA ARG A 428 18.47 18.81 4.43
C ARG A 428 18.34 18.92 5.94
N VAL A 429 18.65 20.08 6.52
CA VAL A 429 18.55 20.36 7.95
C VAL A 429 17.10 20.21 8.39
N PHE A 430 16.13 20.79 7.68
CA PHE A 430 14.72 20.61 7.98
C PHE A 430 14.30 19.12 7.98
N ILE A 431 14.76 18.34 7.00
CA ILE A 431 14.43 16.91 6.89
C ILE A 431 15.04 16.11 8.05
N LYS A 432 16.33 16.31 8.34
CA LYS A 432 17.11 15.42 9.21
C LYS A 432 17.16 15.87 10.68
N GLN A 433 17.17 17.17 10.92
CA GLN A 433 17.37 17.78 12.23
C GLN A 433 16.15 18.58 12.70
N GLY A 434 15.36 19.11 11.77
CA GLY A 434 14.27 20.04 12.05
C GLY A 434 14.73 21.49 11.99
N HIS A 435 13.78 22.42 12.11
CA HIS A 435 14.05 23.86 12.08
C HIS A 435 13.31 24.56 13.24
N PRO A 436 13.91 25.57 13.90
CA PRO A 436 13.28 26.23 15.06
C PRO A 436 11.99 26.99 14.70
N ASP A 437 11.88 27.44 13.45
CA ASP A 437 10.67 28.08 12.92
C ASP A 437 10.29 27.47 11.55
N PRO A 438 9.47 26.41 11.51
CA PRO A 438 9.04 25.77 10.27
C PRO A 438 8.35 26.73 9.29
N LYS A 439 7.62 27.72 9.80
CA LYS A 439 6.94 28.73 8.97
C LYS A 439 7.95 29.63 8.28
N ALA A 440 8.98 30.11 8.99
CA ALA A 440 10.05 30.88 8.39
C ALA A 440 10.86 30.07 7.37
N PHE A 441 11.08 28.77 7.63
CA PHE A 441 11.73 27.86 6.67
C PHE A 441 10.95 27.82 5.34
N PHE A 442 9.67 27.47 5.36
CA PHE A 442 8.87 27.40 4.12
C PHE A 442 8.75 28.75 3.42
N ARG A 443 8.65 29.86 4.15
CA ARG A 443 8.65 31.21 3.54
C ARG A 443 9.94 31.50 2.77
N ARG A 444 11.10 31.12 3.31
CA ARG A 444 12.39 31.30 2.62
C ARG A 444 12.51 30.36 1.42
N LEU A 445 12.16 29.09 1.61
CA LEU A 445 12.16 28.09 0.54
C LEU A 445 11.30 28.54 -0.64
N PHE A 446 10.05 28.93 -0.37
CA PHE A 446 9.09 29.35 -1.41
C PHE A 446 9.52 30.61 -2.13
N ARG A 447 10.12 31.57 -1.41
CA ARG A 447 10.72 32.76 -2.05
C ARG A 447 11.87 32.37 -2.97
N ALA A 448 12.76 31.49 -2.53
CA ALA A 448 13.94 31.09 -3.29
C ALA A 448 13.56 30.28 -4.55
N THR A 449 12.51 29.46 -4.48
CA THR A 449 12.06 28.64 -5.61
C THR A 449 10.97 29.27 -6.46
N GLY A 450 10.45 30.44 -6.07
CA GLY A 450 9.41 31.17 -6.82
C GLY A 450 8.00 30.61 -6.68
N VAL A 451 7.69 29.98 -5.55
CA VAL A 451 6.29 29.66 -5.19
C VAL A 451 5.59 30.96 -4.77
N PRO A 452 4.48 31.35 -5.42
CA PRO A 452 3.74 32.55 -5.04
C PRO A 452 3.19 32.42 -3.62
N LEU A 453 3.49 33.40 -2.76
CA LEU A 453 2.92 33.52 -1.43
C LEU A 453 1.89 34.65 -1.43
N ALA A 454 0.61 34.31 -1.30
CA ALA A 454 -0.41 35.30 -0.95
C ALA A 454 -0.28 35.60 0.55
N VAL A 455 0.05 36.85 0.89
CA VAL A 455 -0.06 37.33 2.27
C VAL A 455 -1.51 37.80 2.42
N GLU A 456 -2.38 36.96 2.98
CA GLU A 456 -3.65 37.45 3.50
C GLU A 456 -3.32 38.29 4.75
N GLU A 457 -3.35 39.62 4.61
CA GLU A 457 -3.50 40.52 5.74
C GLU A 457 -4.87 40.24 6.36
N ILE A 458 -4.92 39.49 7.46
CA ILE A 458 -6.14 39.40 8.27
C ILE A 458 -6.37 40.80 8.82
N PRO A 459 -7.43 41.53 8.42
CA PRO A 459 -7.70 42.83 9.01
C PRO A 459 -7.99 42.63 10.49
N ILE A 460 -7.24 43.31 11.36
CA ILE A 460 -7.49 43.38 12.79
C ILE A 460 -8.74 44.25 13.01
N LYS A 461 -9.91 43.81 12.54
CA LYS A 461 -11.22 44.40 12.84
C LYS A 461 -12.33 43.38 12.59
N GLU A 462 -12.39 42.31 13.39
CA GLU A 462 -13.67 41.64 13.77
C GLU A 462 -13.48 40.54 14.84
N GLN A 463 -12.71 40.84 15.89
CA GLN A 463 -12.73 40.03 17.14
C GLN A 463 -13.18 40.84 18.36
N MET A 464 -13.80 41.99 18.15
CA MET A 464 -14.48 42.74 19.20
C MET A 464 -15.82 43.28 18.71
N ARG A 465 -16.78 42.38 18.52
CA ARG A 465 -18.17 42.65 18.88
C ARG A 465 -18.74 41.38 19.51
N GLU A 466 -19.22 41.58 20.73
CA GLU A 466 -19.88 40.65 21.64
C GLU A 466 -21.08 39.94 21.01
#